data_AF-Q8FQN7-F1
#
_entry.id   AF-Q8FQN7-F1
#
_cell.length_a   1.000
_cell.length_b   1.000
_cell.length_c   1.000
_cell.angle_alpha   90.00
_cell.angle_beta   90.00
_cell.angle_gamma   90.00
#
_symmetry.space_group_name_H-M   'P 1'
#
loop_
_entity.id
_entity.type
_entity.pdbx_description
1 polymer ?
#
loop_
_entity_poly.entity_id
_entity_poly.type
_entity_poly.pdbx_seq_one_letter_code
_entity_poly.pdbx_strand_id
1 'polypeptide(L)' 'MSTPAIIMMILFIVIIWGGLVVSALALRREPDERTGAFGTSPYATDTVLIGQELGRAPSQ' A
#
# COMPACT_ATOMS: atom_id res chain seq x y z
N MET A 1 39.34 0.56 6.60
CA MET A 1 38.15 0.49 5.73
C MET A 1 38.46 1.21 4.43
N SER A 2 38.15 0.62 3.27
CA SER A 2 38.47 1.23 1.98
C SER A 2 37.38 2.21 1.56
N THR A 3 37.76 3.31 0.89
CA THR A 3 36.83 4.32 0.37
C THR A 3 35.70 3.72 -0.48
N PRO A 4 35.95 2.76 -1.38
CA PRO A 4 34.88 2.12 -2.15
C PRO A 4 33.85 1.39 -1.26
N ALA A 5 34.28 0.75 -0.17
CA ALA A 5 33.36 0.06 0.74
C ALA A 5 32.41 1.02 1.44
N ILE A 6 32.89 2.20 1.83
CA ILE A 6 32.06 3.24 2.49
C ILE A 6 31.02 3.78 1.50
N ILE A 7 31.43 4.02 0.24
CA ILE A 7 30.51 4.49 -0.81
C ILE A 7 29.40 3.46 -1.03
N MET A 8 29.75 2.18 -1.17
CA MET A 8 28.78 1.11 -1.37
C MET A 8 27.83 0.96 -0.18
N MET A 9 28.34 1.11 1.04
CA MET A 9 27.52 1.09 2.26
C MET A 9 26.47 2.21 2.25
N ILE A 10 26.86 3.45 1.93
CA ILE A 10 25.93 4.59 1.85
C ILE A 10 24.89 4.37 0.76
N LEU A 11 25.30 3.90 -0.43
CA LEU A 11 24.38 3.60 -1.52
C LEU A 11 23.33 2.57 -1.10
N PHE A 12 23.73 1.50 -0.42
CA PHE A 12 22.81 0.48 0.06
C PHE A 12 21.80 1.04 1.07
N ILE A 13 22.27 1.86 2.01
CA ILE A 13 21.42 2.53 3.00
C ILE A 13 20.39 3.43 2.29
N VAL A 14 20.84 4.27 1.35
CA VAL A 14 19.95 5.19 0.62
C VAL A 14 18.94 4.43 -0.25
N ILE A 15 19.35 3.36 -0.92
CA ILE A 15 18.44 2.58 -1.79
C ILE A 15 17.38 1.86 -0.94
N ILE A 16 17.80 1.16 0.11
CA ILE A 16 16.85 0.40 0.96
C ILE A 16 15.93 1.36 1.70
N TRP A 17 16.49 2.31 2.46
CA TRP A 17 15.68 3.19 3.30
C TRP A 17 14.96 4.26 2.50
N GLY A 18 15.61 4.84 1.48
CA GLY A 18 14.98 5.80 0.58
C GLY A 18 13.85 5.15 -0.21
N GLY A 19 14.09 3.96 -0.78
CA GLY A 19 13.06 3.17 -1.46
C GLY A 19 11.89 2.84 -0.53
N LEU A 20 12.19 2.34 0.68
CA LEU A 20 11.17 1.99 1.67
C LEU A 20 10.31 3.20 2.08
N VAL A 21 10.93 4.35 2.38
CA VAL A 21 10.21 5.56 2.76
C VAL A 21 9.33 6.05 1.61
N VAL A 22 9.86 6.08 0.38
CA VAL A 22 9.09 6.49 -0.80
C VAL A 22 7.90 5.55 -1.03
N SER A 23 8.11 4.24 -0.97
CA SER A 23 7.03 3.26 -1.10
C SER A 23 5.97 3.43 -0.01
N ALA A 24 6.37 3.59 1.25
CA ALA A 24 5.43 3.81 2.34
C ALA A 24 4.61 5.09 2.18
N LEU A 25 5.22 6.18 1.71
CA LEU A 25 4.52 7.43 1.40
C LEU A 25 3.58 7.26 0.21
N ALA A 26 3.98 6.52 -0.83
CA ALA A 26 3.14 6.22 -1.98
C ALA A 26 1.89 5.42 -1.59
N LEU A 27 2.05 4.34 -0.81
CA LEU A 27 0.93 3.53 -0.32
C LEU A 27 -0.02 4.33 0.57
N ARG A 28 0.50 5.26 1.39
CA ARG A 28 -0.36 6.13 2.21
C ARG A 28 -1.17 7.13 1.39
N ARG A 29 -0.66 7.55 0.24
CA ARG A 29 -1.31 8.56 -0.60
C ARG A 29 -2.51 8.00 -1.36
N GLU A 30 -2.36 6.80 -1.91
CA GLU A 30 -3.40 6.09 -2.67
C GLU A 30 -3.77 4.80 -1.91
N PRO A 31 -4.67 4.86 -0.91
CA PRO A 31 -5.13 3.67 -0.22
C PRO A 31 -5.89 2.73 -1.17
N ASP A 32 -5.82 1.42 -0.90
CA ASP A 32 -6.38 0.38 -1.79
C ASP A 32 -7.87 0.57 -2.07
N GLU A 33 -8.63 1.08 -1.09
CA GLU A 33 -10.06 1.43 -1.21
C GLU A 33 -10.36 2.48 -2.29
N ARG A 34 -9.36 3.24 -2.72
CA ARG A 34 -9.49 4.31 -3.73
C ARG A 34 -8.82 3.96 -5.05
N THR A 35 -8.18 2.79 -5.14
CA THR A 35 -7.26 2.46 -6.22
C THR A 35 -7.67 1.16 -6.91
N GLY A 36 -7.47 1.07 -8.23
CA GLY A 36 -7.80 -0.13 -9.01
C GLY A 36 -9.29 -0.34 -9.31
N ALA A 37 -9.66 -1.53 -9.79
CA ALA A 37 -11.02 -1.87 -10.22
C ALA A 37 -12.01 -2.01 -9.05
N PHE A 38 -11.52 -2.21 -7.83
CA PHE A 38 -12.35 -2.34 -6.64
C PHE A 38 -12.66 -1.00 -5.99
N GLY A 39 -11.77 0.00 -6.08
CA GLY A 39 -12.04 1.32 -5.50
C GLY A 39 -13.17 2.12 -6.17
N THR A 40 -13.57 1.74 -7.39
CA THR A 40 -14.75 2.30 -8.08
C THR A 40 -15.95 1.36 -8.09
N SER A 41 -15.81 0.15 -7.54
CA SER A 41 -16.88 -0.83 -7.51
C SER A 41 -17.87 -0.48 -6.39
N PRO A 42 -19.15 -0.24 -6.69
CA PRO A 42 -20.16 0.05 -5.68
C PRO A 42 -20.43 -1.14 -4.74
N TYR A 43 -19.91 -2.33 -5.06
CA TYR A 43 -20.08 -3.55 -4.28
C TYR A 43 -18.85 -3.92 -3.43
N ALA A 44 -17.74 -3.20 -3.60
CA ALA A 44 -16.49 -3.44 -2.86
C ALA A 44 -16.26 -2.39 -1.76
N THR A 45 -17.32 -1.71 -1.31
CA THR A 45 -17.28 -0.77 -0.19
C THR A 45 -17.41 -1.52 1.14
N ASP A 46 -16.71 -1.04 2.18
CA ASP A 46 -16.73 -1.61 3.53
C ASP A 46 -18.12 -1.94 4.05
N THR A 47 -19.10 -1.05 3.82
CA THR A 47 -20.48 -1.24 4.29
C THR A 47 -21.15 -2.47 3.67
N VAL A 48 -20.86 -2.77 2.41
CA VAL A 48 -21.39 -3.93 1.68
C VAL A 48 -20.72 -5.21 2.16
N LEU A 49 -19.38 -5.20 2.27
CA LEU A 49 -18.58 -6.33 2.75
C LEU A 49 -18.93 -6.71 4.20
N ILE A 50 -19.01 -5.73 5.10
CA ILE A 50 -19.44 -5.92 6.49
C ILE A 50 -20.88 -6.48 6.54
N GLY A 51 -21.76 -6.01 5.66
CA GLY A 51 -23.11 -6.54 5.53
C GLY A 51 -23.15 -8.03 5.16
N GLN A 52 -22.26 -8.46 4.26
CA GLN A 52 -22.13 -9.86 3.84
C GLN A 52 -21.58 -10.74 4.97
N GLU A 53 -20.54 -10.31 5.68
CA GLU A 53 -19.95 -11.05 6.81
C GLU A 53 -20.95 -11.25 7.95
N LEU A 54 -21.80 -10.25 8.20
CA LEU A 54 -22.84 -10.30 9.23
C LEU A 54 -24.09 -11.09 8.79
N GLY A 55 -24.08 -11.70 7.61
CA GLY A 55 -25.23 -12.43 7.05
C GLY A 55 -26.44 -11.53 6.75
N ARG A 56 -26.24 -10.21 6.71
CA ARG A 56 -27.25 -9.18 6.38
C ARG A 56 -26.98 -8.58 5.01
N ALA A 57 -26.66 -9.42 4.04
CA ALA A 57 -26.51 -8.96 2.67
C ALA A 57 -27.83 -8.29 2.23
N PRO A 58 -27.80 -7.05 1.68
CA PRO A 58 -28.97 -6.56 0.95
C PRO A 58 -29.27 -7.59 -0.14
N SER A 59 -30.49 -8.10 -0.15
CA SER A 59 -30.93 -9.09 -1.12
C SER A 59 -31.00 -8.45 -2.51
N GLN A 60 -29.91 -8.52 -3.26
CA GLN A 60 -29.79 -8.73 -4.71
C GLN A 60 -28.38 -8.40 -5.21
#